data_AF-A0A382X825-F1
#
_entry.id   AF-A0A382X825-F1
#
_cell.length_a   1.000
_cell.length_b   1.000
_cell.length_c   1.000
_cell.angle_alpha   90.00
_cell.angle_beta   90.00
_cell.angle_gamma   90.00
#
_symmetry.space_group_name_H-M   'P 1'
#
loop_
_entity.id
_entity.type
_entity.pdbx_description
1 polymer ?
#
loop_
_entity_poly.entity_id
_entity_poly.type
_entity_poly.pdbx_seq_one_letter_code
_entity_poly.pdbx_strand_id
1 'polypeptide(L)'
;VVDGAKDRLATVPAGKASSALDGWACIALVVVTPLLFVRGTFTVFTIPKATFVVLVAAVLVTAEMATMVAWGVHRRSDRRVEVLSGLLAVAVVVATMTSAVPAVAFTGVGVRYSGAVTYLAYAVILRASARGLSGSLARHLMPAFGGTSLVVVGYALVQAAGHDPLSWATSLS
;
A
#
# COMPACT_ATOMS: atom_id res chain seq x y z
N VAL A 1 -7.01 -36.13 25.81
CA VAL A 1 -7.05 -34.70 26.22
C VAL A 1 -5.70 -33.97 25.99
N VAL A 2 -4.62 -34.65 25.58
CA VAL A 2 -3.27 -34.03 25.51
C VAL A 2 -2.92 -33.41 24.13
N ASP A 3 -3.66 -33.72 23.05
CA ASP A 3 -3.34 -33.17 21.71
C ASP A 3 -3.74 -31.72 21.49
N GLY A 4 -4.73 -31.19 22.22
CA GLY A 4 -5.27 -29.85 21.99
C GLY A 4 -4.44 -28.67 22.54
N ALA A 5 -3.33 -28.92 23.23
CA ALA A 5 -2.49 -27.89 23.84
C ALA A 5 -1.30 -27.49 22.95
N LYS A 6 -0.73 -28.44 22.18
CA LYS A 6 0.37 -28.16 21.23
C LYS A 6 -0.10 -27.33 20.03
N ASP A 7 -1.31 -27.58 19.54
CA ASP A 7 -1.92 -26.81 18.45
C ASP A 7 -2.24 -25.35 18.83
N ARG A 8 -2.48 -25.07 20.12
CA ARG A 8 -2.77 -23.70 20.59
C ARG A 8 -1.52 -22.85 20.80
N LEU A 9 -0.37 -23.47 21.08
CA LEU A 9 0.88 -22.74 21.31
C LEU A 9 1.58 -22.31 20.01
N ALA A 10 1.41 -23.08 18.92
CA ALA A 10 1.99 -22.76 17.61
C ALA A 10 1.15 -21.77 16.78
N THR A 11 -0.16 -21.65 17.04
CA THR A 11 -1.10 -20.84 16.25
C THR A 11 -1.11 -19.35 16.61
N VAL A 12 -0.76 -18.99 17.85
CA VAL A 12 -0.71 -17.61 18.34
C VAL A 12 0.46 -16.76 17.79
N PRO A 13 1.71 -17.24 17.66
CA PRO A 13 2.82 -16.41 17.21
C PRO A 13 2.71 -15.98 15.74
N ALA A 14 2.28 -16.88 14.85
CA ALA A 14 2.11 -16.58 13.42
C ALA A 14 1.03 -15.52 13.19
N GLY A 15 -0.06 -15.57 13.97
CA GLY A 15 -1.14 -14.58 13.89
C GLY A 15 -0.74 -13.18 14.36
N LYS A 16 0.10 -13.09 15.40
CA LYS A 16 0.54 -11.80 15.95
C LYS A 16 1.57 -11.12 15.05
N ALA A 17 2.54 -11.86 14.52
CA ALA A 17 3.58 -11.32 13.63
C ALA A 17 3.03 -10.75 12.33
N SER A 18 2.07 -11.44 11.72
CA SER A 18 1.45 -11.00 10.46
C SER A 18 0.44 -9.85 10.65
N SER A 19 -0.22 -9.74 11.81
CA SER A 19 -1.00 -8.54 12.16
C SER A 19 -0.10 -7.32 12.39
N ALA A 20 1.08 -7.53 12.98
CA ALA A 20 2.09 -6.47 13.09
C ALA A 20 2.60 -6.04 11.70
N LEU A 21 2.84 -6.97 10.77
CA LEU A 21 3.20 -6.66 9.39
C LEU A 21 2.15 -5.77 8.71
N ASP A 22 0.87 -6.16 8.78
CA ASP A 22 -0.24 -5.37 8.21
C ASP A 22 -0.23 -3.94 8.79
N GLY A 23 -0.05 -3.80 10.10
CA GLY A 23 0.01 -2.49 10.76
C GLY A 23 1.24 -1.65 10.40
N TRP A 24 2.42 -2.27 10.33
CA TRP A 24 3.65 -1.61 9.89
C TRP A 24 3.58 -1.18 8.44
N ALA A 25 2.96 -1.99 7.57
CA ALA A 25 2.70 -1.61 6.18
C ALA A 25 1.82 -0.35 6.10
N CYS A 26 0.78 -0.24 6.92
CA CYS A 26 -0.04 0.97 6.99
C CYS A 26 0.76 2.20 7.44
N ILE A 27 1.59 2.08 8.49
CA ILE A 27 2.44 3.18 8.95
C ILE A 27 3.43 3.57 7.85
N ALA A 28 4.10 2.60 7.24
CA ALA A 28 5.07 2.84 6.18
C ALA A 28 4.42 3.55 4.98
N LEU A 29 3.21 3.14 4.58
CA LEU A 29 2.45 3.82 3.51
C LEU A 29 2.10 5.26 3.87
N VAL A 30 1.71 5.54 5.10
CA VAL A 30 1.35 6.89 5.55
C VAL A 30 2.57 7.79 5.66
N VAL A 31 3.71 7.27 6.12
CA VAL A 31 4.92 8.08 6.38
C VAL A 31 5.80 8.21 5.15
N VAL A 32 6.11 7.09 4.50
CA VAL A 32 7.10 7.05 3.43
C VAL A 32 6.53 7.61 2.13
N THR A 33 5.32 7.21 1.73
CA THR A 33 4.71 7.65 0.46
C THR A 33 4.70 9.18 0.26
N PRO A 34 4.26 10.02 1.22
CA PRO A 34 4.29 11.47 1.03
C PRO A 34 5.72 12.03 0.94
N LEU A 35 6.69 11.41 1.63
CA LEU A 35 8.08 11.83 1.70
C LEU A 35 8.98 11.27 0.59
N LEU A 36 8.44 10.37 -0.24
CA LEU A 36 9.22 9.67 -1.24
C LEU A 36 9.36 10.52 -2.51
N PHE A 37 10.56 11.09 -2.69
CA PHE A 37 10.95 11.89 -3.85
C PHE A 37 12.29 11.38 -4.38
N VAL A 38 12.35 11.00 -5.66
CA VAL A 38 13.59 10.50 -6.28
C VAL A 38 13.92 11.35 -7.49
N ARG A 39 14.99 12.13 -7.41
CA ARG A 39 15.36 13.09 -8.49
C ARG A 39 15.83 12.42 -9.78
N GLY A 40 16.30 11.17 -9.68
CA GLY A 40 16.80 10.40 -10.82
C GLY A 40 15.72 9.77 -11.70
N THR A 41 14.43 10.05 -11.45
CA THR A 41 13.33 9.50 -12.27
C THR A 41 12.68 10.59 -13.12
N PHE A 42 12.24 10.21 -14.34
CA PHE A 42 11.56 11.11 -15.29
C PHE A 42 10.35 11.83 -14.67
N THR A 43 9.68 11.18 -13.71
CA THR A 43 8.67 11.82 -12.86
C THR A 43 9.04 11.64 -11.39
N VAL A 44 9.64 12.68 -10.82
CA VAL A 44 10.23 12.68 -9.47
C VAL A 44 9.21 12.34 -8.37
N PHE A 45 7.93 12.69 -8.63
CA PHE A 45 6.86 12.63 -7.65
C PHE A 45 6.01 11.37 -7.73
N THR A 46 5.90 10.74 -8.90
CA THR A 46 4.85 9.74 -9.15
C THR A 46 5.39 8.32 -9.32
N ILE A 47 6.47 8.12 -10.10
CA ILE A 47 7.10 6.79 -10.22
C ILE A 47 7.47 6.23 -8.86
N PRO A 48 8.21 6.97 -8.00
CA PRO A 48 8.69 6.40 -6.76
C PRO A 48 7.51 5.96 -5.86
N LYS A 49 6.48 6.80 -5.76
CA LYS A 49 5.32 6.55 -4.89
C LYS A 49 4.50 5.36 -5.37
N ALA A 50 4.23 5.29 -6.67
CA ALA A 50 3.52 4.16 -7.27
C ALA A 50 4.31 2.85 -7.08
N THR A 51 5.62 2.86 -7.33
CA THR A 51 6.49 1.70 -7.11
C THR A 51 6.46 1.26 -5.64
N PHE A 52 6.56 2.20 -4.71
CA PHE A 52 6.51 1.88 -3.29
C PHE A 52 5.19 1.22 -2.87
N VAL A 53 4.06 1.75 -3.34
CA VAL A 53 2.73 1.16 -3.11
C VAL A 53 2.65 -0.26 -3.64
N VAL A 54 3.14 -0.50 -4.87
CA VAL A 54 3.13 -1.83 -5.49
C VAL A 54 4.06 -2.79 -4.74
N LEU A 55 5.24 -2.34 -4.30
CA LEU A 55 6.17 -3.16 -3.51
C LEU A 55 5.56 -3.56 -2.17
N VAL A 56 4.93 -2.62 -1.46
CA VAL A 56 4.24 -2.93 -0.18
C VAL A 56 3.13 -3.95 -0.42
N ALA A 57 2.31 -3.77 -1.46
CA ALA A 57 1.27 -4.74 -1.80
C ALA A 57 1.86 -6.13 -2.14
N ALA A 58 2.96 -6.19 -2.89
CA ALA A 58 3.63 -7.44 -3.23
C ALA A 58 4.15 -8.17 -1.98
N VAL A 59 4.74 -7.43 -1.02
CA VAL A 59 5.18 -7.98 0.27
C VAL A 59 3.99 -8.54 1.05
N LEU A 60 2.87 -7.83 1.11
CA LEU A 60 1.66 -8.27 1.81
C LEU A 60 1.08 -9.54 1.18
N VAL A 61 0.96 -9.61 -0.15
CA VAL A 61 0.50 -10.82 -0.86
C VAL A 61 1.45 -11.98 -0.61
N THR A 62 2.76 -11.75 -0.70
CA THR A 62 3.77 -12.81 -0.49
C THR A 62 3.70 -13.34 0.93
N ALA A 63 3.55 -12.46 1.92
CA ALA A 63 3.40 -12.85 3.32
C ALA A 63 2.11 -13.65 3.54
N GLU A 64 0.98 -13.23 2.96
CA GLU A 64 -0.27 -14.00 3.00
C GLU A 64 -0.10 -15.39 2.40
N MET A 65 0.45 -15.49 1.19
CA MET A 65 0.68 -16.76 0.52
C MET A 65 1.63 -17.66 1.31
N ALA A 66 2.71 -17.10 1.86
CA ALA A 66 3.63 -17.84 2.71
C ALA A 66 2.92 -18.38 3.97
N THR A 67 2.06 -17.59 4.61
CA THR A 67 1.29 -18.08 5.77
C THR A 67 0.26 -19.15 5.39
N MET A 68 -0.37 -19.02 4.23
CA MET A 68 -1.33 -19.99 3.72
C MET A 68 -0.66 -21.32 3.38
N VAL A 69 0.52 -21.29 2.75
CA VAL A 69 1.29 -22.51 2.38
C VAL A 69 1.91 -23.17 3.60
N ALA A 70 2.55 -22.39 4.49
CA ALA A 70 3.27 -22.96 5.63
C ALA A 70 2.35 -23.46 6.75
N TRP A 71 1.19 -22.82 6.94
CA TRP A 71 0.34 -23.07 8.10
C TRP A 71 -1.12 -23.42 7.76
N GLY A 72 -1.52 -23.40 6.48
CA GLY A 72 -2.90 -23.65 6.06
C GLY A 72 -3.91 -22.57 6.51
N VAL A 73 -3.43 -21.45 7.07
CA VAL A 73 -4.28 -20.41 7.64
C VAL A 73 -4.61 -19.40 6.56
N HIS A 74 -5.87 -19.36 6.13
CA HIS A 74 -6.38 -18.26 5.33
C HIS A 74 -6.95 -17.17 6.25
N ARG A 75 -6.36 -15.97 6.17
CA ARG A 75 -6.71 -14.86 7.06
C ARG A 75 -7.86 -14.07 6.47
N ARG A 76 -9.07 -14.33 6.95
CA ARG A 76 -10.24 -13.54 6.56
C ARG A 76 -10.21 -12.15 7.19
N SER A 77 -10.44 -11.15 6.35
CA SER A 77 -10.72 -9.78 6.76
C SER A 77 -12.22 -9.61 7.02
N ASP A 78 -12.67 -8.39 7.32
CA ASP A 78 -14.09 -8.07 7.32
C ASP A 78 -14.67 -8.46 5.94
N ARG A 79 -15.74 -9.26 5.96
CA ARG A 79 -16.42 -9.76 4.75
C ARG A 79 -16.79 -8.61 3.80
N ARG A 80 -17.18 -7.44 4.33
CA ARG A 80 -17.50 -6.26 3.50
C ARG A 80 -16.27 -5.78 2.74
N VAL A 81 -15.12 -5.73 3.41
CA VAL A 81 -13.86 -5.31 2.80
C VAL A 81 -13.37 -6.31 1.77
N GLU A 82 -13.51 -7.61 2.03
CA GLU A 82 -13.18 -8.65 1.04
C GLU A 82 -14.04 -8.54 -0.20
N VAL A 83 -15.36 -8.36 -0.04
CA VAL A 83 -16.29 -8.17 -1.15
C VAL A 83 -15.96 -6.91 -1.94
N LEU A 84 -15.76 -5.77 -1.28
CA LEU A 84 -15.43 -4.51 -1.96
C LEU A 84 -14.09 -4.59 -2.70
N SER A 85 -13.08 -5.21 -2.09
CA SER A 85 -11.77 -5.38 -2.71
C SER A 85 -11.82 -6.35 -3.89
N GLY A 86 -12.62 -7.42 -3.78
CA GLY A 86 -12.88 -8.34 -4.88
C GLY A 86 -13.63 -7.68 -6.03
N LEU A 87 -14.68 -6.90 -5.73
CA LEU A 87 -15.42 -6.12 -6.73
C LEU A 87 -14.53 -5.11 -7.42
N LEU A 88 -13.69 -4.40 -6.67
CA LEU A 88 -12.71 -3.47 -7.25
C LEU A 88 -11.74 -4.21 -8.19
N ALA A 89 -11.19 -5.34 -7.76
CA ALA A 89 -10.28 -6.13 -8.59
C ALA A 89 -10.95 -6.61 -9.88
N VAL A 90 -12.18 -7.14 -9.79
CA VAL A 90 -12.95 -7.57 -10.97
C VAL A 90 -13.24 -6.40 -11.89
N ALA A 91 -13.71 -5.26 -11.35
CA ALA A 91 -14.00 -4.07 -12.14
C ALA A 91 -12.76 -3.55 -12.87
N VAL A 92 -11.60 -3.52 -12.20
CA VAL A 92 -10.32 -3.11 -12.78
C VAL A 92 -9.89 -4.06 -13.89
N VAL A 93 -9.98 -5.37 -13.68
CA VAL A 93 -9.64 -6.37 -14.69
C VAL A 93 -10.55 -6.22 -15.91
N VAL A 94 -11.87 -6.13 -15.71
CA VAL A 94 -12.83 -5.92 -16.79
C VAL A 94 -12.52 -4.64 -17.54
N ALA A 95 -12.36 -3.51 -16.85
CA ALA A 95 -12.04 -2.22 -17.47
C ALA A 95 -10.72 -2.24 -18.24
N THR A 96 -9.74 -3.02 -17.79
CA THR A 96 -8.45 -3.17 -18.48
C THR A 96 -8.60 -3.99 -19.76
N MET A 97 -9.35 -5.08 -19.71
CA MET A 97 -9.57 -5.98 -20.84
C MET A 97 -10.49 -5.37 -21.90
N THR A 98 -11.46 -4.55 -21.50
CA THR A 98 -12.37 -3.85 -22.42
C THR A 98 -11.82 -2.53 -22.95
N SER A 99 -10.63 -2.11 -22.49
CA SER A 99 -9.99 -0.88 -22.95
C SER A 99 -9.57 -0.99 -24.42
N ALA A 100 -9.70 0.11 -25.16
CA ALA A 100 -9.19 0.23 -26.53
C ALA A 100 -7.65 0.07 -26.59
N VAL A 101 -6.96 0.36 -25.48
CA VAL A 101 -5.50 0.22 -25.36
C VAL A 101 -5.15 -0.52 -24.06
N PRO A 102 -5.31 -1.86 -24.00
CA PRO A 102 -5.19 -2.64 -22.76
C PRO A 102 -3.84 -2.52 -22.06
N ALA A 103 -2.74 -2.47 -22.84
CA ALA A 103 -1.39 -2.33 -22.29
C ALA A 103 -1.25 -1.05 -21.46
N VAL A 104 -1.83 0.05 -21.95
CA VAL A 104 -1.81 1.35 -21.29
C VAL A 104 -2.78 1.40 -20.11
N ALA A 105 -3.93 0.72 -20.20
CA ALA A 105 -4.83 0.56 -19.06
C ALA A 105 -4.21 -0.27 -17.91
N PHE A 106 -3.37 -1.25 -18.25
CA PHE A 106 -2.70 -2.11 -17.29
C PHE A 106 -1.67 -1.36 -16.43
N THR A 107 -0.79 -0.59 -17.06
CA THR A 107 0.28 0.16 -16.37
C THR A 107 -0.16 1.57 -15.97
N GLY A 108 -1.13 2.14 -16.67
CA GLY A 108 -1.56 3.54 -16.55
C GLY A 108 -0.86 4.43 -17.58
N VAL A 109 -1.52 5.54 -17.93
CA VAL A 109 -0.99 6.55 -18.87
C VAL A 109 -0.14 7.59 -18.12
N GLY A 110 1.03 7.90 -18.69
CA GLY A 110 1.75 9.16 -18.45
C GLY A 110 2.21 9.40 -17.01
N VAL A 111 2.24 10.68 -16.62
CA VAL A 111 2.77 11.18 -15.34
C VAL A 111 2.11 10.58 -14.08
N ARG A 112 0.97 9.90 -14.17
CA ARG A 112 0.15 9.53 -13.00
C ARG A 112 0.24 8.07 -12.56
N TYR A 113 0.75 7.16 -13.40
CA TYR A 113 0.95 5.73 -13.08
C TYR A 113 -0.24 5.07 -12.35
N SER A 114 -1.47 5.42 -12.75
CA SER A 114 -2.72 4.95 -12.16
C SER A 114 -3.37 3.86 -13.03
N GLY A 115 -2.61 2.80 -13.32
CA GLY A 115 -3.12 1.65 -14.06
C GLY A 115 -3.73 0.57 -13.17
N ALA A 116 -4.17 -0.52 -13.82
CA ALA A 116 -4.70 -1.70 -13.16
C ALA A 116 -3.81 -2.21 -12.01
N VAL A 117 -2.49 -2.25 -12.22
CA VAL A 117 -1.52 -2.70 -11.21
C VAL A 117 -1.65 -1.90 -9.90
N THR A 118 -1.75 -0.58 -10.00
CA THR A 118 -1.85 0.31 -8.83
C THR A 118 -3.19 0.13 -8.12
N TYR A 119 -4.29 -0.02 -8.86
CA TYR A 119 -5.60 -0.27 -8.25
C TYR A 119 -5.71 -1.64 -7.58
N LEU A 120 -5.11 -2.67 -8.17
CA LEU A 120 -5.00 -3.99 -7.54
C LEU A 120 -4.14 -3.93 -6.27
N ALA A 121 -3.06 -3.16 -6.28
CA ALA A 121 -2.26 -2.90 -5.08
C ALA A 121 -3.09 -2.23 -3.98
N TYR A 122 -3.94 -1.26 -4.31
CA TYR A 122 -4.87 -0.66 -3.35
C TYR A 122 -5.89 -1.66 -2.80
N ALA A 123 -6.42 -2.58 -3.61
CA ALA A 123 -7.31 -3.64 -3.13
C ALA A 123 -6.63 -4.55 -2.10
N VAL A 124 -5.36 -4.91 -2.32
CA VAL A 124 -4.55 -5.68 -1.36
C VAL A 124 -4.35 -4.90 -0.06
N ILE A 125 -3.92 -3.64 -0.17
CA ILE A 125 -3.67 -2.76 0.99
C ILE A 125 -4.95 -2.54 1.79
N LEU A 126 -6.10 -2.40 1.13
CA LEU A 126 -7.40 -2.26 1.79
C LEU A 126 -7.74 -3.51 2.61
N ARG A 127 -7.54 -4.72 2.05
CA ARG A 127 -7.75 -5.99 2.78
C ARG A 127 -6.81 -6.13 3.97
N ALA A 128 -5.52 -5.83 3.78
CA ALA A 128 -4.51 -5.90 4.82
C ALA A 128 -4.75 -4.89 5.94
N SER A 129 -5.09 -3.66 5.59
CA SER A 129 -5.39 -2.60 6.56
C SER A 129 -6.61 -2.96 7.42
N ALA A 130 -7.66 -3.57 6.84
CA ALA A 130 -8.80 -4.04 7.60
C ALA A 130 -8.50 -5.18 8.59
N ARG A 131 -7.37 -5.89 8.44
CA ARG A 131 -6.88 -6.87 9.44
C ARG A 131 -5.91 -6.25 10.45
N GLY A 132 -5.12 -5.27 10.01
CA GLY A 132 -4.05 -4.65 10.80
C GLY A 132 -4.46 -3.42 11.61
N LEU A 133 -5.54 -2.72 11.22
CA LEU A 133 -6.06 -1.56 11.95
C LEU A 133 -6.73 -2.00 13.25
N SER A 134 -5.94 -2.06 14.31
CA SER A 134 -6.48 -1.97 15.66
C SER A 134 -6.86 -0.51 15.96
N GLY A 135 -7.80 -0.31 16.89
CA GLY A 135 -8.13 1.04 17.37
C GLY A 135 -6.92 1.78 17.96
N SER A 136 -5.92 1.05 18.48
CA SER A 136 -4.66 1.65 18.95
C SER A 136 -3.76 2.12 17.81
N LEU A 137 -3.67 1.37 16.71
CA LEU A 137 -2.90 1.76 15.52
C LEU A 137 -3.50 2.98 14.83
N ALA A 138 -4.84 3.04 14.71
CA ALA A 138 -5.53 4.18 14.12
C ALA A 138 -5.18 5.51 14.83
N ARG A 139 -5.01 5.49 16.15
CA ARG A 139 -4.56 6.65 16.94
C ARG A 139 -3.15 7.13 16.62
N HIS A 140 -2.28 6.25 16.12
CA HIS A 140 -0.91 6.60 15.70
C HIS A 140 -0.85 7.02 14.24
N LEU A 141 -1.73 6.48 13.38
CA LEU A 141 -1.78 6.83 11.96
C LEU A 141 -2.18 8.29 11.74
N MET A 142 -3.12 8.81 12.52
CA MET A 142 -3.60 10.19 12.38
C MET A 142 -2.50 11.25 12.59
N PRO A 143 -1.74 11.25 13.71
CA PRO A 143 -0.65 12.19 13.89
C PRO A 143 0.51 11.92 12.93
N ALA A 144 0.78 10.66 12.56
CA ALA A 144 1.80 10.34 11.55
C ALA A 144 1.46 10.98 10.19
N PHE A 145 0.21 10.84 9.74
CA PHE A 145 -0.29 11.44 8.52
C PHE A 145 -0.24 12.96 8.57
N GLY A 146 -0.70 13.57 9.67
CA GLY A 146 -0.65 15.01 9.87
C GLY A 146 0.78 15.54 9.84
N GLY A 147 1.69 14.88 10.56
CA GLY A 147 3.11 15.25 10.64
C GLY A 147 3.81 15.17 9.28
N THR A 148 3.63 14.07 8.54
CA THR A 148 4.24 13.96 7.20
C THR A 148 3.64 14.93 6.20
N SER A 149 2.33 15.18 6.28
CA SER A 149 1.67 16.19 5.45
C SER A 149 2.20 17.59 5.75
N LEU A 150 2.40 17.92 7.03
CA LEU A 150 2.98 19.20 7.46
C LEU A 150 4.38 19.39 6.88
N VAL A 151 5.22 18.35 6.87
CA VAL A 151 6.56 18.40 6.27
C VAL A 151 6.48 18.69 4.76
N VAL A 152 5.61 17.98 4.04
CA VAL A 152 5.44 18.18 2.59
C VAL A 152 4.92 19.59 2.28
N VAL A 153 3.91 20.06 3.02
CA VAL A 153 3.35 21.40 2.87
C VAL A 153 4.38 22.47 3.23
N GLY A 154 5.13 22.28 4.32
CA GLY A 154 6.19 23.21 4.72
C GLY A 154 7.25 23.35 3.63
N TYR A 155 7.69 22.24 3.04
CA TYR A 155 8.59 22.29 1.90
C TYR A 155 7.98 23.01 0.70
N ALA A 156 6.71 22.73 0.36
CA ALA A 156 6.03 23.39 -0.75
C ALA A 156 5.89 24.91 -0.54
N LEU A 157 5.70 25.38 0.71
CA LEU A 157 5.66 26.80 1.03
C LEU A 157 7.02 27.47 0.86
N VAL A 158 8.10 26.81 1.28
CA VAL A 158 9.47 27.29 1.08
C VAL A 158 9.79 27.40 -0.41
N GLN A 159 9.37 26.41 -1.21
CA GLN A 159 9.47 26.43 -2.66
C GLN A 159 8.65 27.57 -3.28
N ALA A 160 7.42 27.79 -2.83
CA ALA A 160 6.55 28.88 -3.30
C ALA A 160 7.09 30.27 -2.96
N ALA A 161 7.88 30.41 -1.89
CA ALA A 161 8.59 31.63 -1.53
C ALA A 161 9.84 31.90 -2.39
N GLY A 162 10.15 31.03 -3.38
CA GLY A 162 11.29 31.19 -4.28
C GLY A 162 12.62 30.68 -3.70
N HIS A 163 12.60 30.12 -2.49
CA HIS A 163 13.75 29.51 -1.86
C HIS A 163 13.74 28.00 -2.14
N ASP A 164 14.02 27.57 -3.37
CA ASP A 164 14.15 26.13 -3.65
C ASP A 164 15.60 25.67 -3.45
N PRO A 165 15.92 24.96 -2.34
CA PRO A 165 17.28 24.48 -2.11
C PRO A 165 17.63 23.26 -2.99
N LEU A 166 16.66 22.67 -3.69
CA LEU A 166 16.85 21.45 -4.46
C LEU A 166 16.73 21.73 -5.96
N SER A 167 17.77 21.39 -6.71
CA SER A 167 17.68 21.34 -8.17
C SER A 167 16.87 20.11 -8.60
N TRP A 168 15.59 20.33 -8.89
CA TRP A 168 14.72 19.30 -9.43
C TRP A 168 15.05 19.04 -10.90
N ALA A 169 15.03 17.77 -11.31
CA ALA A 169 15.05 17.44 -12.73
C ALA A 169 13.85 18.12 -13.37
N THR A 170 14.08 18.94 -14.39
CA THR A 170 13.03 19.63 -15.13
C THR A 170 12.14 18.53 -15.72
N SER A 171 10.95 18.36 -15.15
CA SER A 171 9.94 17.49 -15.76
C SER A 171 9.70 18.07 -17.14
N LEU A 172 10.11 17.35 -18.18
CA LEU A 172 9.75 17.66 -19.56
C LEU A 172 8.22 17.71 -19.59
N SER A 173 7.67 18.92 -19.58
CA SER A 173 6.27 19.21 -19.79
C SER A 173 5.89 18.82 -21.20
#